data_AF-A0A945GR96-F1
#
_entry.id   AF-A0A945GR96-F1
#
_cell.length_a   1.000
_cell.length_b   1.000
_cell.length_c   1.000
_cell.angle_alpha   90.00
_cell.angle_beta   90.00
_cell.angle_gamma   90.00
#
_symmetry.space_group_name_H-M   'P 1'
#
loop_
_entity.id
_entity.type
_entity.pdbx_description
1 polymer ?
#
loop_
_entity_poly.entity_id
_entity_poly.type
_entity_poly.pdbx_seq_one_letter_code
_entity_poly.pdbx_strand_id
1 'polypeptide(L)'
;MSESDLRQIAWMRQQWRRFRQLLWGATGAVWLLCCSGIILASEEQLLVRLALLLMLLLSSIYAVRLWLDSRREIKGLERQAIALRVAMNEEKKGKSKPSRS
;
A
#
# COMPACT_ATOMS: atom_id res chain seq x y z
N MET A 1 0.93 -16.29 -22.79
CA MET A 1 1.02 -15.65 -21.45
C MET A 1 -0.12 -16.21 -20.59
N SER A 2 0.20 -16.73 -19.40
CA SER A 2 -0.60 -17.73 -18.66
C SER A 2 -1.53 -17.12 -17.60
N GLU A 3 -2.61 -17.84 -17.25
CA GLU A 3 -3.55 -17.50 -16.15
C GLU A 3 -2.85 -17.17 -14.81
N SER A 4 -1.60 -17.61 -14.64
CA SER A 4 -0.73 -17.30 -13.52
C SER A 4 -0.64 -15.79 -13.23
N ASP A 5 -0.49 -14.95 -14.25
CA ASP A 5 -0.17 -13.53 -14.06
C ASP A 5 -1.39 -12.75 -13.57
N LEU A 6 -2.58 -13.10 -14.09
CA LEU A 6 -3.86 -12.57 -13.62
C LEU A 6 -4.16 -13.00 -12.17
N ARG A 7 -3.86 -14.25 -11.82
CA ARG A 7 -3.95 -14.74 -10.43
C ARG A 7 -2.98 -14.01 -9.52
N GLN A 8 -1.77 -13.73 -9.98
CA GLN A 8 -0.73 -13.05 -9.20
C GLN A 8 -1.13 -11.60 -8.90
N ILE A 9 -1.73 -10.89 -9.88
CA ILE A 9 -2.27 -9.54 -9.68
C ILE A 9 -3.44 -9.55 -8.67
N ALA A 10 -4.35 -10.51 -8.78
CA ALA A 10 -5.47 -10.65 -7.84
C ALA A 10 -4.98 -10.96 -6.41
N TRP A 11 -3.98 -11.84 -6.29
CA TRP A 11 -3.35 -12.21 -5.02
C TRP A 11 -2.63 -11.03 -4.37
N MET A 12 -1.84 -10.27 -5.14
CA MET A 12 -1.18 -9.04 -4.69
C MET A 12 -2.20 -8.03 -4.13
N ARG A 13 -3.34 -7.85 -4.80
CA ARG A 13 -4.41 -6.95 -4.35
C ARG A 13 -5.03 -7.37 -3.01
N GLN A 14 -5.09 -8.67 -2.74
CA GLN A 14 -5.62 -9.22 -1.49
C GLN A 14 -4.61 -9.13 -0.34
N GLN A 15 -3.34 -9.43 -0.60
CA GLN A 15 -2.25 -9.19 0.34
C GLN A 15 -2.19 -7.73 0.76
N TRP A 16 -2.40 -6.83 -0.19
CA TRP A 16 -2.38 -5.42 0.08
C TRP A 16 -3.48 -4.91 1.00
N ARG A 17 -4.69 -5.48 0.88
CA ARG A 17 -5.79 -5.18 1.79
C ARG A 17 -5.44 -5.61 3.22
N ARG A 18 -4.85 -6.79 3.38
CA ARG A 18 -4.40 -7.30 4.69
C ARG A 18 -3.28 -6.45 5.27
N PHE A 19 -2.29 -6.08 4.44
CA PHE A 19 -1.20 -5.20 4.85
C PHE A 19 -1.73 -3.85 5.35
N ARG A 20 -2.69 -3.24 4.64
CA ARG A 20 -3.35 -2.01 5.10
C ARG A 20 -4.05 -2.19 6.44
N GLN A 21 -4.83 -3.25 6.61
CA GLN A 21 -5.53 -3.50 7.87
C GLN A 21 -4.56 -3.66 9.04
N LEU A 22 -3.47 -4.41 8.84
CA LEU A 22 -2.41 -4.55 9.84
C LEU A 22 -1.72 -3.21 10.13
N LEU A 23 -1.46 -2.39 9.10
CA LEU A 23 -0.86 -1.07 9.27
C LEU A 23 -1.75 -0.15 10.11
N TRP A 24 -3.05 -0.10 9.82
CA TRP A 24 -4.02 0.68 10.58
C TRP A 24 -4.14 0.15 12.02
N GLY A 25 -4.16 -1.16 12.21
CA GLY A 25 -4.20 -1.77 13.55
C GLY A 25 -2.96 -1.44 14.38
N ALA A 26 -1.77 -1.60 13.80
CA ALA A 26 -0.51 -1.27 14.46
C ALA A 26 -0.38 0.23 14.75
N THR A 27 -0.72 1.08 13.77
CA THR A 27 -0.71 2.54 13.95
C THR A 27 -1.72 2.96 15.03
N GLY A 28 -2.91 2.38 15.04
CA GLY A 28 -3.94 2.62 16.05
C GLY A 28 -3.49 2.20 17.46
N ALA A 29 -2.81 1.06 17.60
CA ALA A 29 -2.25 0.62 18.88
C ALA A 29 -1.18 1.59 19.40
N VAL A 30 -0.26 2.04 18.54
CA VAL A 30 0.74 3.05 18.88
C VAL A 30 0.07 4.37 19.26
N TRP A 31 -0.99 4.76 18.55
CA TRP A 31 -1.78 5.95 18.87
C TRP A 31 -2.41 5.85 20.26
N LEU A 32 -3.04 4.72 20.58
CA LEU A 32 -3.64 4.48 21.90
C LEU A 32 -2.60 4.50 23.02
N LEU A 33 -1.44 3.88 22.80
CA LEU A 33 -0.31 3.89 23.75
C LEU A 33 0.28 5.29 23.97
N CYS A 34 0.46 6.07 22.90
CA CYS A 34 0.93 7.45 23.03
C CYS A 34 -0.13 8.35 23.68
N CYS A 35 -1.39 8.26 23.28
CA CYS A 35 -2.47 9.05 23.87
C CYS A 35 -2.67 8.73 25.35
N SER A 36 -2.64 7.44 25.74
CA SER A 36 -2.72 7.06 27.15
C SER A 36 -1.51 7.57 27.93
N GLY A 37 -0.29 7.44 27.37
CA GLY A 37 0.92 7.99 27.97
C GLY A 37 0.91 9.52 28.14
N ILE A 38 0.35 10.26 27.17
CA ILE A 38 0.21 11.73 27.26
C ILE A 38 -0.78 12.13 28.36
N ILE A 39 -1.91 11.42 28.47
CA ILE A 39 -2.94 11.66 29.50
C ILE A 39 -2.41 11.33 30.90
N LEU A 40 -1.64 10.24 31.05
CA LEU A 40 -1.08 9.81 32.33
C LEU A 40 0.18 10.57 32.75
N ALA A 41 0.92 11.16 31.82
CA ALA A 41 2.10 11.96 32.15
C ALA A 41 1.69 13.21 32.96
N SER A 42 2.35 13.44 34.10
CA SER A 42 2.12 14.62 34.94
C SER A 42 2.67 15.89 34.29
N GLU A 43 2.21 17.06 34.74
CA GLU A 43 2.68 18.37 34.22
C GLU A 43 4.20 18.56 34.37
N GLU A 44 4.81 17.97 35.39
CA GLU A 44 6.27 17.98 35.62
C GLU A 44 7.04 17.22 34.53
N GLN A 45 6.38 16.37 33.74
CA GLN A 45 6.99 15.50 32.73
C GLN A 45 6.76 16.03 31.29
N LEU A 46 6.89 17.35 31.09
CA LEU A 46 6.76 17.99 29.77
C LEU A 46 7.67 17.35 28.71
N LEU A 47 8.90 16.99 29.06
CA LEU A 47 9.84 16.31 28.14
C LEU A 47 9.31 14.94 27.68
N VAL A 48 8.67 14.18 28.57
CA VAL A 48 8.08 12.87 28.25
C VAL A 48 6.88 13.05 27.33
N ARG A 49 6.00 14.03 27.61
CA ARG A 49 4.89 14.39 26.71
C ARG A 49 5.39 14.82 25.33
N LEU A 50 6.44 15.64 25.27
CA LEU A 50 7.03 16.10 24.01
C LEU A 50 7.62 14.94 23.21
N ALA A 51 8.32 14.01 23.87
CA ALA A 51 8.87 12.81 23.25
C ALA A 51 7.77 11.88 22.71
N LEU A 52 6.68 11.69 23.45
CA LEU A 52 5.51 10.92 22.99
C LEU A 52 4.82 11.57 21.80
N LEU A 53 4.67 12.91 21.80
CA LEU A 53 4.12 13.65 20.66
C LEU A 53 5.01 13.53 19.41
N LEU A 54 6.33 13.63 19.56
CA LEU A 54 7.29 13.43 18.47
C LEU A 54 7.24 12.00 17.92
N MET A 55 7.18 11.00 18.79
CA MET A 55 6.98 9.58 18.42
C MET A 55 5.68 9.40 17.61
N LEU A 56 4.58 10.02 18.07
CA LEU A 56 3.28 9.97 17.39
C LEU A 56 3.34 10.62 15.99
N LEU A 57 4.00 11.78 15.89
CA LEU A 57 4.20 12.52 14.64
C LEU A 57 5.03 11.70 13.65
N LEU A 58 6.18 11.20 14.09
CA LEU A 58 7.08 10.38 13.26
C LEU A 58 6.40 9.09 12.80
N SER A 59 5.68 8.40 13.69
CA SER A 59 4.90 7.22 13.35
C SER A 59 3.83 7.52 12.31
N SER A 60 3.11 8.64 12.47
CA SER A 60 2.08 9.08 11.52
C SER A 60 2.67 9.44 10.15
N ILE A 61 3.81 10.14 10.13
CA ILE A 61 4.53 10.46 8.88
C ILE A 61 4.97 9.17 8.18
N TYR A 62 5.52 8.21 8.92
CA TYR A 62 5.92 6.92 8.35
C TYR A 62 4.73 6.13 7.80
N ALA A 63 3.61 6.11 8.53
CA ALA A 63 2.39 5.44 8.07
C ALA A 63 1.85 6.08 6.77
N VAL A 64 1.81 7.41 6.69
CA VAL A 64 1.41 8.14 5.48
C VAL A 64 2.40 7.88 4.34
N ARG A 65 3.70 7.85 4.62
CA ARG A 65 4.72 7.59 3.60
C ARG A 65 4.59 6.17 3.04
N LEU A 66 4.47 5.17 3.92
CA LEU A 66 4.21 3.79 3.50
C LEU A 66 2.93 3.68 2.69
N TRP A 67 1.87 4.41 3.06
CA TRP A 67 0.63 4.45 2.30
C TRP A 67 0.78 5.05 0.89
N LEU A 68 1.64 6.07 0.74
CA LEU A 68 1.91 6.70 -0.54
C LEU A 68 2.77 5.82 -1.45
N ASP A 69 3.87 5.25 -0.93
CA ASP A 69 4.70 4.31 -1.69
C ASP A 69 3.86 3.09 -2.09
N SER A 70 3.03 2.63 -1.17
CA SER A 70 2.00 1.65 -1.43
C SER A 70 1.11 2.02 -2.63
N ARG A 71 0.50 3.21 -2.64
CA ARG A 71 -0.33 3.63 -3.77
C ARG A 71 0.46 3.75 -5.08
N ARG A 72 1.73 4.13 -5.03
CA ARG A 72 2.60 4.25 -6.22
C ARG A 72 2.87 2.89 -6.84
N GLU A 73 3.20 1.89 -6.04
CA GLU A 73 3.42 0.53 -6.51
C GLU A 73 2.16 -0.05 -7.17
N ILE A 74 0.98 0.12 -6.55
CA ILE A 74 -0.28 -0.33 -7.16
C ILE A 74 -0.52 0.32 -8.53
N LYS A 75 -0.30 1.64 -8.65
CA LYS A 75 -0.46 2.34 -9.93
C LYS A 75 0.55 1.84 -10.97
N GLY A 76 1.76 1.48 -10.55
CA GLY A 76 2.76 0.84 -11.40
C GLY A 76 2.27 -0.51 -11.93
N LEU A 77 1.75 -1.36 -11.04
CA LEU A 77 1.16 -2.65 -11.36
C LEU A 77 -0.06 -2.54 -12.29
N GLU A 78 -0.95 -1.56 -12.05
CA GLU A 78 -2.09 -1.30 -12.93
C GLU A 78 -1.65 -0.87 -14.34
N ARG A 79 -0.64 0.00 -14.45
CA ARG A 79 -0.09 0.40 -15.74
C ARG A 79 0.54 -0.77 -16.48
N GLN A 80 1.30 -1.62 -15.79
CA GLN A 80 1.87 -2.83 -16.38
C GLN A 80 0.78 -3.78 -16.85
N ALA A 81 -0.29 -3.98 -16.07
CA ALA A 81 -1.42 -4.82 -16.45
C ALA A 81 -2.18 -4.27 -17.68
N ILE A 82 -2.34 -2.95 -17.79
CA ILE A 82 -2.97 -2.31 -18.95
C ILE A 82 -2.08 -2.48 -20.20
N ALA A 83 -0.78 -2.20 -20.08
CA ALA A 83 0.18 -2.39 -21.17
C ALA A 83 0.19 -3.84 -21.68
N LEU A 84 0.12 -4.80 -20.75
CA LEU A 84 0.01 -6.23 -21.06
C LEU A 84 -1.27 -6.57 -21.84
N ARG A 85 -2.42 -6.02 -21.43
CA ARG A 85 -3.71 -6.25 -22.11
C ARG A 85 -3.72 -5.67 -23.52
N VAL A 86 -3.07 -4.53 -23.73
CA VAL A 86 -2.91 -3.91 -25.06
C VAL A 86 -2.03 -4.80 -25.95
N ALA A 87 -0.88 -5.24 -25.46
CA ALA A 87 0.02 -6.14 -26.21
C ALA A 87 -0.66 -7.45 -26.61
N MET A 88 -1.44 -8.08 -25.71
CA MET A 88 -2.19 -9.30 -26.05
C MET A 88 -3.29 -9.08 -27.09
N ASN A 89 -3.91 -7.90 -27.12
CA ASN A 89 -4.90 -7.56 -28.14
C ASN A 89 -4.25 -7.30 -29.51
N GLU A 90 -3.02 -6.78 -29.54
CA GLU A 90 -2.26 -6.59 -30.78
C GLU A 90 -1.77 -7.93 -31.35
N GLU A 91 -1.27 -8.85 -30.52
CA GLU A 91 -0.90 -10.20 -30.97
C GLU A 91 -2.11 -10.98 -31.53
N LYS A 92 -3.28 -10.86 -30.89
CA LYS A 92 -4.52 -11.47 -31.40
C LYS A 92 -4.93 -10.90 -32.76
N LYS A 93 -4.77 -9.59 -32.99
CA LYS A 93 -5.07 -8.95 -34.28
C LYS A 93 -4.04 -9.29 -35.36
N GLY A 94 -2.77 -9.51 -34.98
CA GLY A 94 -1.72 -9.96 -35.90
C GLY A 94 -1.94 -11.37 -36.42
N LYS A 95 -2.43 -12.29 -35.57
CA LYS A 95 -2.78 -13.67 -35.97
C LYS A 95 -4.08 -13.79 -36.76
N SER A 96 -4.96 -12.77 -36.73
CA SER A 96 -6.25 -12.79 -37.44
C SER A 96 -6.21 -12.14 -38.83
N LYS A 97 -5.05 -11.72 -39.35
CA LYS A 97 -4.89 -11.47 -40.79
C LYS A 97 -4.46 -12.79 -41.45
N PRO A 98 -5.38 -13.62 -41.98
CA PRO A 98 -4.97 -14.69 -42.86
C PRO A 98 -4.31 -14.04 -44.08
N SER A 99 -3.13 -14.54 -44.43
CA SER A 99 -2.51 -14.35 -45.73
C SER A 99 -3.56 -14.59 -46.81
N ARG A 100 -4.04 -13.52 -47.46
CA ARG A 100 -4.69 -13.64 -48.76
C ARG A 100 -3.58 -13.93 -49.75
N SER A 101 -3.33 -15.22 -49.98
CA SER A 101 -2.76 -15.73 -51.23
C SER A 101 -3.85 -15.86 -52.27
#